data_AF-A0A7S3V5I9-F1
#
_entry.id   AF-A0A7S3V5I9-F1
#
_cell.length_a   1.000
_cell.length_b   1.000
_cell.length_c   1.000
_cell.angle_alpha   90.00
_cell.angle_beta   90.00
_cell.angle_gamma   90.00
#
_symmetry.space_group_name_H-M   'P 1'
#
loop_
_entity.id
_entity.type
_entity.pdbx_description
1 polymer ?
#
loop_
_entity_poly.entity_id
_entity_poly.type
_entity_poly.pdbx_seq_one_letter_code
_entity_poly.pdbx_strand_id
1 'polypeptide(L)'
;MLPKCMKRYVFLVGVVVAALLHVTTWFSVTRIFEGGSGQPRGLVAKGDEMDNLKREENSESEAVDWRAPTMHTFFEPVPGGCCGTTQEGHQRLLRTWESAWRSKGWETKILKEEDARKHQDFEKLKGILDRLEVDDYNRRCFYRWYV
;
A
#
# COMPACT_ATOMS: atom_id res chain seq x y z
N MET A 1 -13.28 -42.23 1.83
CA MET A 1 -12.64 -41.45 2.90
C MET A 1 -12.13 -40.14 2.30
N LEU A 2 -12.72 -39.01 2.68
CA LEU A 2 -12.35 -37.68 2.16
C LEU A 2 -11.41 -36.96 3.15
N PRO A 3 -10.43 -36.18 2.66
CA PRO A 3 -9.42 -35.53 3.49
C PRO A 3 -10.00 -34.45 4.40
N LYS A 4 -9.46 -34.36 5.62
CA LYS A 4 -9.95 -33.50 6.73
C LYS A 4 -9.86 -31.99 6.45
N CYS A 5 -9.22 -31.54 5.37
CA CYS A 5 -9.05 -30.12 5.04
C CYS A 5 -10.30 -29.43 4.47
N MET A 6 -11.32 -30.16 4.02
CA MET A 6 -12.51 -29.54 3.40
C MET A 6 -13.62 -29.12 4.39
N LYS A 7 -13.59 -29.60 5.64
CA LYS A 7 -14.68 -29.35 6.60
C LYS A 7 -14.70 -27.94 7.20
N ARG A 8 -13.61 -27.18 7.10
CA ARG A 8 -13.56 -25.79 7.61
C ARG A 8 -14.09 -24.75 6.61
N TYR A 9 -14.20 -25.08 5.33
CA TYR A 9 -14.63 -24.13 4.30
C TYR A 9 -16.15 -23.93 4.26
N VAL A 10 -16.95 -24.92 4.64
CA VAL A 10 -18.42 -24.82 4.57
C VAL A 10 -19.00 -23.94 5.69
N PHE A 11 -18.32 -23.84 6.84
CA PHE A 11 -18.81 -23.04 7.96
C PHE A 11 -18.54 -21.53 7.81
N LEU A 12 -17.51 -21.12 7.05
CA LEU A 12 -17.18 -19.70 6.88
C LEU A 12 -18.07 -19.00 5.83
N VAL A 13 -18.53 -19.72 4.81
CA VAL A 13 -19.34 -19.13 3.72
C VAL A 13 -20.76 -18.76 4.22
N GLY A 14 -21.31 -19.48 5.20
CA GLY A 14 -22.63 -19.20 5.75
C GLY A 14 -22.75 -17.87 6.52
N VAL A 15 -21.67 -17.45 7.20
CA VAL A 15 -21.68 -16.21 8.02
C VAL A 15 -21.54 -14.95 7.17
N VAL A 16 -20.83 -15.02 6.04
CA VAL A 16 -20.60 -13.86 5.17
C VAL A 16 -21.86 -13.50 4.36
N VAL A 17 -22.70 -14.46 3.99
CA VAL A 17 -23.95 -14.18 3.26
C VAL A 17 -25.00 -13.48 4.15
N ALA A 18 -25.01 -13.74 5.46
CA ALA A 18 -25.92 -13.07 6.39
C ALA A 18 -25.55 -11.58 6.65
N ALA A 19 -24.27 -11.23 6.54
CA ALA A 19 -23.80 -9.85 6.75
C ALA A 19 -24.04 -8.93 5.53
N LEU A 20 -24.18 -9.50 4.33
CA LEU A 20 -24.36 -8.72 3.10
C LEU A 20 -25.82 -8.30 2.82
N LEU A 21 -26.80 -8.84 3.55
CA LEU A 21 -28.21 -8.43 3.42
C LEU A 21 -28.62 -7.24 4.31
N HIS A 22 -27.73 -6.73 5.16
CA HIS A 22 -28.02 -5.58 6.04
C HIS A 22 -27.35 -4.26 5.61
N VAL A 23 -26.49 -4.26 4.58
CA VAL A 23 -25.75 -3.05 4.15
C VAL A 23 -26.39 -2.37 2.93
N THR A 24 -27.35 -3.00 2.26
CA THR A 24 -27.96 -2.48 1.02
C THR A 24 -29.09 -1.47 1.25
N THR A 25 -29.48 -1.16 2.49
CA THR A 25 -30.55 -0.19 2.80
C THR A 25 -30.06 1.21 3.19
N TRP A 26 -28.74 1.47 3.21
CA TRP A 26 -28.20 2.78 3.62
C TRP A 26 -27.60 3.64 2.49
N PHE A 27 -27.54 3.15 1.25
CA PHE A 27 -27.12 3.97 0.09
C PHE A 27 -28.34 4.38 -0.76
N SER A 28 -29.16 5.30 -0.25
CA SER A 28 -30.18 6.01 -1.05
C SER A 28 -30.34 7.50 -0.74
N VAL A 29 -29.38 8.10 -0.04
CA VAL A 29 -29.36 9.54 0.27
C VAL A 29 -27.87 9.92 0.26
N THR A 30 -27.27 10.47 -0.80
CA THR A 30 -27.50 11.79 -1.38
C THR A 30 -26.99 11.81 -2.82
N ARG A 31 -27.93 11.76 -3.77
CA ARG A 31 -27.75 12.26 -5.14
C ARG A 31 -28.33 13.67 -5.11
N ILE A 32 -27.48 14.69 -5.06
CA ILE A 32 -27.71 16.10 -5.45
C ILE A 32 -26.37 16.80 -5.16
N PHE A 33 -25.55 16.98 -6.19
CA PHE A 33 -24.70 18.16 -6.27
C PHE A 33 -24.69 18.58 -7.73
N GLU A 34 -25.49 19.60 -7.97
CA GLU A 34 -25.59 20.42 -9.17
C GLU A 34 -24.19 20.96 -9.51
N GLY A 35 -23.77 21.02 -10.78
CA GLY A 35 -24.28 22.04 -11.70
C GLY A 35 -23.68 23.40 -11.35
N GLY A 36 -22.52 23.75 -11.94
CA GLY A 36 -21.88 25.04 -11.65
C GLY A 36 -20.60 25.32 -12.43
N SER A 37 -20.68 25.41 -13.76
CA SER A 37 -19.65 26.06 -14.57
C SER A 37 -19.76 27.58 -14.40
N GLY A 38 -19.08 28.12 -13.38
CA GLY A 38 -18.97 29.56 -13.12
C GLY A 38 -17.54 30.02 -13.32
N GLN A 39 -17.28 30.68 -14.45
CA GLN A 39 -16.04 31.39 -14.73
C GLN A 39 -16.12 32.79 -14.09
N PRO A 40 -15.26 33.16 -13.11
CA PRO A 40 -15.27 34.52 -12.59
C PRO A 40 -14.58 35.47 -13.58
N ARG A 41 -15.37 36.45 -14.05
CA ARG A 41 -14.91 37.66 -14.74
C ARG A 41 -14.09 38.52 -13.77
N GLY A 42 -13.09 39.18 -14.33
CA GLY A 42 -12.12 39.99 -13.62
C GLY A 42 -12.71 41.10 -12.76
N LEU A 43 -12.02 41.37 -11.67
CA LEU A 43 -12.12 42.58 -10.87
C LEU A 43 -10.74 43.21 -10.83
N VAL A 44 -10.62 44.31 -11.58
CA VAL A 44 -9.52 45.26 -11.52
C VAL A 44 -9.64 46.03 -10.20
N ALA A 45 -8.70 45.83 -9.29
CA ALA A 45 -8.51 46.71 -8.15
C ALA A 45 -7.24 47.54 -8.40
N LYS A 46 -7.46 48.86 -8.49
CA LYS A 46 -6.46 49.92 -8.42
C LYS A 46 -5.64 49.77 -7.13
N GLY A 47 -4.34 50.01 -7.25
CA GLY A 47 -3.43 50.01 -6.12
C GLY A 47 -3.67 51.18 -5.18
N ASP A 48 -3.23 50.98 -3.94
CA ASP A 48 -2.64 52.00 -3.09
C ASP A 48 -1.60 51.29 -2.20
N GLU A 49 -0.35 51.69 -2.42
CA GLU A 49 0.61 52.06 -1.37
C GLU A 49 0.54 51.29 -0.04
N MET A 50 1.42 50.29 0.10
CA MET A 50 1.87 49.89 1.44
C MET A 50 3.39 49.72 1.42
N ASP A 51 4.02 50.82 1.77
CA ASP A 51 5.45 50.97 1.99
C ASP A 51 5.93 50.07 3.15
N ASN A 52 7.04 49.40 2.88
CA ASN A 52 8.18 49.29 3.78
C ASN A 52 7.97 48.57 5.11
N LEU A 53 7.85 47.24 5.04
CA LEU A 53 8.36 46.33 6.06
C LEU A 53 9.30 45.33 5.39
N LYS A 54 10.54 45.77 5.13
CA LYS A 54 11.69 44.90 4.87
C LYS A 54 12.02 44.15 6.16
N ARG A 55 11.22 43.14 6.48
CA ARG A 55 11.61 42.09 7.41
C ARG A 55 12.60 41.23 6.64
N GLU A 56 13.87 41.37 6.96
CA GLU A 56 14.92 40.44 6.56
C GLU A 56 14.63 39.08 7.20
N GLU A 57 13.66 38.35 6.63
CA GLU A 57 13.63 36.91 6.73
C GLU A 57 14.76 36.41 5.86
N ASN A 58 15.92 36.28 6.50
CA ASN A 58 16.97 35.38 6.07
C ASN A 58 16.44 33.94 6.23
N SER A 59 15.44 33.59 5.43
CA SER A 59 14.92 32.24 5.31
C SER A 59 15.88 31.49 4.40
N GLU A 60 16.86 30.83 5.01
CA GLU A 60 17.47 29.65 4.40
C GLU A 60 16.32 28.70 4.06
N SER A 61 15.84 28.80 2.81
CA SER A 61 14.93 27.81 2.27
C SER A 61 15.74 26.54 2.12
N GLU A 62 15.69 25.69 3.15
CA GLU A 62 16.17 24.32 3.06
C GLU A 62 15.55 23.73 1.79
N ALA A 63 16.39 23.47 0.79
CA ALA A 63 15.96 22.95 -0.48
C ALA A 63 15.29 21.60 -0.20
N VAL A 64 13.95 21.57 -0.27
CA VAL A 64 13.18 20.35 -0.06
C VAL A 64 13.66 19.34 -1.09
N ASP A 65 14.26 18.26 -0.59
CA ASP A 65 14.73 17.15 -1.41
C ASP A 65 13.52 16.44 -2.02
N TRP A 66 13.13 16.86 -3.22
CA TRP A 66 11.96 16.35 -3.96
C TRP A 66 12.17 14.94 -4.53
N ARG A 67 12.88 14.06 -3.82
CA ARG A 67 12.98 12.67 -4.22
C ARG A 67 11.60 12.02 -4.24
N ALA A 68 11.37 11.23 -5.29
CA ALA A 68 10.17 10.43 -5.42
C ALA A 68 10.03 9.51 -4.19
N PRO A 69 8.84 9.43 -3.57
CA PRO A 69 8.64 8.54 -2.45
C PRO A 69 8.80 7.08 -2.88
N THR A 70 9.37 6.24 -2.01
CA THR A 70 9.63 4.82 -2.30
C THR A 70 8.55 3.91 -1.74
N MET A 71 7.86 3.18 -2.62
CA MET A 71 6.93 2.11 -2.29
C MET A 71 7.69 0.80 -2.04
N HIS A 72 7.61 0.30 -0.81
CA HIS A 72 8.24 -0.96 -0.41
C HIS A 72 7.23 -2.10 -0.51
N THR A 73 7.60 -3.20 -1.16
CA THR A 73 6.74 -4.38 -1.25
C THR A 73 7.55 -5.65 -1.08
N PHE A 74 7.12 -6.50 -0.16
CA PHE A 74 7.75 -7.79 0.08
C PHE A 74 7.20 -8.83 -0.90
N PHE A 75 8.10 -9.51 -1.61
CA PHE A 75 7.74 -10.58 -2.52
C PHE A 75 8.80 -11.69 -2.49
N GLU A 76 8.37 -12.90 -2.18
CA GLU A 76 9.21 -14.10 -2.17
C GLU A 76 8.50 -15.21 -2.94
N PRO A 77 9.07 -15.74 -4.04
CA PRO A 77 8.45 -16.84 -4.77
C PRO A 77 8.34 -18.08 -3.87
N VAL A 78 7.28 -18.86 -4.06
CA VAL A 78 7.14 -20.16 -3.39
C VAL A 78 7.74 -21.23 -4.30
N PRO A 79 8.76 -21.99 -3.86
CA PRO A 79 9.30 -23.10 -4.63
C PRO A 79 8.20 -24.10 -5.00
N GLY A 80 8.14 -24.50 -6.28
CA GLY A 80 7.06 -25.36 -6.81
C GLY A 80 5.80 -24.61 -7.24
N GLY A 81 5.76 -23.28 -7.06
CA GLY A 81 4.61 -22.44 -7.37
C GLY A 81 3.49 -22.58 -6.35
N CYS A 82 2.71 -21.53 -6.15
CA CYS A 82 1.39 -21.65 -5.53
C CYS A 82 0.33 -21.15 -6.49
N CYS A 83 -0.89 -21.65 -6.30
CA CYS A 83 -2.06 -20.93 -6.78
C CYS A 83 -2.14 -20.81 -8.32
N GLY A 84 -1.55 -21.78 -9.03
CA GLY A 84 -1.62 -21.91 -10.49
C GLY A 84 -0.86 -20.83 -11.27
N THR A 85 0.01 -20.06 -10.62
CA THR A 85 0.79 -19.01 -11.30
C THR A 85 2.18 -19.52 -11.65
N THR A 86 2.62 -19.32 -12.90
CA THR A 86 3.98 -19.67 -13.33
C THR A 86 4.99 -18.61 -12.88
N GLN A 87 6.28 -18.94 -12.94
CA GLN A 87 7.37 -18.00 -12.67
C GLN A 87 7.24 -16.73 -13.55
N GLU A 88 6.90 -16.91 -14.83
CA GLU A 88 6.69 -15.83 -15.79
C GLU A 88 5.48 -14.98 -15.40
N GLY A 89 4.41 -15.63 -14.90
CA GLY A 89 3.23 -14.95 -14.37
C GLY A 89 3.55 -14.03 -13.20
N HIS A 90 4.37 -14.51 -12.24
CA HIS A 90 4.83 -13.70 -11.12
C HIS A 90 5.68 -12.50 -11.56
N GLN A 91 6.62 -12.71 -12.48
CA GLN A 91 7.44 -11.61 -13.00
C GLN A 91 6.59 -10.58 -13.76
N ARG A 92 5.60 -11.04 -14.53
CA ARG A 92 4.67 -10.13 -15.23
C ARG A 92 3.87 -9.30 -14.23
N LEU A 93 3.37 -9.91 -13.15
CA LEU A 93 2.65 -9.20 -12.09
C LEU A 93 3.52 -8.12 -11.45
N LEU A 94 4.76 -8.46 -11.06
CA LEU A 94 5.69 -7.50 -10.46
C LEU A 94 6.00 -6.32 -11.39
N ARG A 95 6.23 -6.59 -12.69
CA ARG A 95 6.48 -5.52 -13.68
C ARG A 95 5.26 -4.60 -13.84
N THR A 96 4.06 -5.17 -13.90
CA THR A 96 2.83 -4.37 -13.98
C THR A 96 2.62 -3.53 -12.72
N TRP A 97 2.85 -4.11 -11.54
CA TRP A 97 2.79 -3.41 -10.27
C TRP A 97 3.81 -2.26 -10.20
N GLU A 98 5.06 -2.51 -10.59
CA GLU A 98 6.13 -1.50 -10.61
C GLU A 98 5.80 -0.35 -11.58
N SER A 99 5.36 -0.68 -12.79
CA SER A 99 4.97 0.32 -13.79
C SER A 99 3.81 1.19 -13.31
N ALA A 100 2.82 0.61 -12.63
CA ALA A 100 1.69 1.36 -12.10
C ALA A 100 2.14 2.41 -11.08
N TRP A 101 3.01 2.06 -10.14
CA TRP A 101 3.53 3.00 -9.15
C TRP A 101 4.47 4.05 -9.74
N ARG A 102 5.39 3.64 -10.63
CA ARG A 102 6.29 4.57 -11.32
C ARG A 102 5.53 5.61 -12.15
N SER A 103 4.42 5.22 -12.79
CA SER A 103 3.56 6.16 -13.53
C SER A 103 2.93 7.25 -12.65
N LYS A 104 2.90 7.04 -11.33
CA LYS A 104 2.40 7.99 -10.33
C LYS A 104 3.52 8.76 -9.63
N GLY A 105 4.77 8.66 -10.10
CA GLY A 105 5.91 9.35 -9.52
C GLY A 105 6.47 8.68 -8.26
N TRP A 106 6.21 7.39 -8.06
CA TRP A 106 6.79 6.61 -6.96
C TRP A 106 7.95 5.77 -7.45
N GLU A 107 8.99 5.66 -6.63
CA GLU A 107 9.99 4.62 -6.79
C GLU A 107 9.51 3.32 -6.15
N THR A 108 9.97 2.18 -6.62
CA THR A 108 9.53 0.88 -6.11
C THR A 108 10.71 0.04 -5.68
N LYS A 109 10.61 -0.54 -4.48
CA LYS A 109 11.62 -1.46 -3.94
C LYS A 109 10.95 -2.78 -3.57
N ILE A 110 11.31 -3.83 -4.30
CA ILE A 110 10.91 -5.19 -3.97
C ILE A 110 11.87 -5.75 -2.94
N LEU A 111 11.33 -6.13 -1.80
CA LEU A 111 12.05 -6.67 -0.66
C LEU A 111 11.97 -8.19 -0.66
N LYS A 112 13.10 -8.83 -0.36
CA LYS A 112 13.21 -10.30 -0.26
C LYS A 112 13.61 -10.73 1.13
N GLU A 113 13.53 -12.03 1.39
CA GLU A 113 14.08 -12.60 2.63
C GLU A 113 15.59 -12.31 2.79
N GLU A 114 16.32 -12.27 1.67
CA GLU A 114 17.75 -11.90 1.61
C GLU A 114 18.03 -10.52 2.22
N ASP A 115 17.09 -9.58 2.08
CA ASP A 115 17.22 -8.25 2.68
C ASP A 115 16.96 -8.31 4.18
N ALA A 116 15.94 -9.07 4.60
CA ALA A 116 15.63 -9.25 6.01
C ALA A 116 16.79 -9.89 6.79
N ARG A 117 17.51 -10.83 6.15
CA ARG A 117 18.69 -11.49 6.71
C ARG A 117 19.85 -10.56 7.04
N LYS A 118 19.91 -9.37 6.46
CA LYS A 118 20.98 -8.40 6.73
C LYS A 118 20.79 -7.68 8.07
N HIS A 119 19.60 -7.77 8.65
CA HIS A 119 19.30 -7.12 9.92
C HIS A 119 19.92 -7.87 11.10
N GLN A 120 20.54 -7.11 12.01
CA GLN A 120 21.27 -7.64 13.17
C GLN A 120 20.42 -8.59 14.05
N ASP A 121 19.12 -8.28 14.18
CA ASP A 121 18.17 -9.03 15.00
C ASP A 121 17.44 -10.15 14.24
N PHE A 122 17.81 -10.44 12.99
CA PHE A 122 17.12 -11.44 12.16
C PHE A 122 17.14 -12.84 12.81
N GLU A 123 18.30 -13.29 13.28
CA GLU A 123 18.44 -14.61 13.91
C GLU A 123 17.63 -14.72 15.21
N LYS A 124 17.51 -13.61 15.96
CA LYS A 124 16.69 -13.55 17.17
C LYS A 124 15.20 -13.71 16.82
N LEU A 125 14.71 -12.99 15.79
CA LEU A 125 13.35 -13.15 15.30
C LEU A 125 13.09 -14.58 14.84
N LYS A 126 13.99 -15.12 14.01
CA LYS A 126 13.87 -16.47 13.47
C LYS A 126 13.76 -17.51 14.58
N GLY A 127 14.59 -17.43 15.63
CA GLY A 127 14.50 -18.31 16.79
C GLY A 127 13.23 -18.15 17.63
N ILE A 128 12.57 -16.98 17.60
CA ILE A 128 11.24 -16.81 18.20
C ILE A 128 10.17 -17.49 17.32
N LEU A 129 10.20 -17.28 16.01
CA LEU A 129 9.24 -17.88 15.08
C LEU A 129 9.36 -19.41 15.01
N ASP A 130 10.58 -19.94 15.15
CA ASP A 130 10.86 -21.38 15.27
C ASP A 130 10.20 -21.99 16.51
N ARG A 131 10.35 -21.36 17.67
CA ARG A 131 9.75 -21.84 18.92
C ARG A 131 8.22 -21.74 18.94
N LEU A 132 7.67 -20.80 18.20
CA LEU A 132 6.22 -20.62 18.06
C LEU A 132 5.62 -21.50 16.96
N GLU A 133 6.44 -22.30 16.26
CA GLU A 133 6.01 -23.17 15.15
C GLU A 133 5.18 -22.41 14.09
N VAL A 134 5.54 -21.15 13.82
CA VAL A 134 4.85 -20.34 12.81
C VAL A 134 5.08 -20.97 11.44
N ASP A 135 4.06 -21.06 10.61
CA ASP A 135 4.19 -21.58 9.26
C ASP A 135 5.02 -20.65 8.35
N ASP A 136 5.61 -21.21 7.30
CA ASP A 136 6.49 -20.49 6.39
C ASP A 136 5.85 -19.26 5.72
N TYR A 137 4.55 -19.32 5.46
CA TYR A 137 3.84 -18.19 4.87
C TYR A 137 3.77 -17.03 5.87
N ASN A 138 3.34 -17.30 7.10
CA ASN A 138 3.25 -16.28 8.15
C ASN A 138 4.63 -15.77 8.57
N ARG A 139 5.69 -16.60 8.55
CA ARG A 139 7.07 -16.15 8.82
C ARG A 139 7.51 -15.03 7.88
N ARG A 140 7.22 -15.16 6.58
CA ARG A 140 7.55 -14.15 5.56
C ARG A 140 6.88 -12.80 5.85
N CYS A 141 5.68 -12.79 6.43
CA CYS A 141 5.01 -11.55 6.84
C CYS A 141 5.80 -10.78 7.92
N PHE A 142 6.50 -11.50 8.82
CA PHE A 142 7.34 -10.88 9.83
C PHE A 142 8.66 -10.33 9.27
N TYR A 143 9.24 -11.00 8.26
CA TYR A 143 10.48 -10.54 7.62
C TYR A 143 10.36 -9.16 6.96
N ARG A 144 9.15 -8.75 6.57
CA ARG A 144 8.88 -7.40 6.06
C ARG A 144 9.26 -6.28 7.05
N TRP A 145 9.38 -6.57 8.34
CA TRP A 145 9.73 -5.57 9.35
C TRP A 145 11.23 -5.47 9.62
N TYR A 146 12.05 -6.29 8.96
CA TYR A 146 13.47 -6.47 9.24
C TYR A 146 14.36 -6.14 8.02
N VAL A 147 13.86 -5.35 7.09
CA VAL A 147 14.50 -4.99 5.82
C VAL A 147 15.14 -3.61 5.82
#